data_AF-A0A6M0BB96-F1
#
_entry.id   AF-A0A6M0BB96-F1
#
_cell.length_a   1.000
_cell.length_b   1.000
_cell.length_c   1.000
_cell.angle_alpha   90.00
_cell.angle_beta   90.00
_cell.angle_gamma   90.00
#
_symmetry.space_group_name_H-M   'P 1'
#
loop_
_entity.id
_entity.type
_entity.pdbx_description
1 polymer ?
#
loop_
_entity_poly.entity_id
_entity_poly.type
_entity_poly.pdbx_seq_one_letter_code
_entity_poly.pdbx_strand_id
1 'polypeptide(L)'
;MAGTDNSQNVSFTGSSNVSVGNIEHQVVGGDSIDMSGDFRGANVNVKSKLTNASQIIGQSPNITPSTKEKLQELLQRLDLELQQAPSQKASEADAVASLANDLVSKASEDQPNPTMIKIVGEGLKQAAKNIAETLPTVLDIANKISSLVMTLV
;
A
#
# COMPACT_ATOMS: atom_id res chain seq x y z
N MET A 1 -12.75 -44.97 18.00
CA MET A 1 -11.71 -45.61 17.16
C MET A 1 -12.17 -45.39 15.73
N ALA A 2 -11.58 -44.43 15.00
CA ALA A 2 -10.32 -44.58 14.27
C ALA A 2 -10.46 -45.68 13.20
N GLY A 3 -10.26 -45.47 11.91
CA GLY A 3 -9.81 -44.33 11.12
C GLY A 3 -10.06 -44.69 9.65
N THR A 4 -9.92 -43.73 8.72
CA THR A 4 -8.78 -43.67 7.77
C THR A 4 -8.82 -44.79 6.73
N ASP A 5 -8.68 -44.59 5.42
CA ASP A 5 -8.15 -43.49 4.61
C ASP A 5 -7.87 -44.16 3.25
N ASN A 6 -7.73 -43.36 2.19
CA ASN A 6 -6.90 -43.68 1.01
C ASN A 6 -7.36 -44.82 0.06
N SER A 7 -7.18 -44.73 -1.26
CA SER A 7 -6.51 -43.71 -2.07
C SER A 7 -6.92 -43.87 -3.54
N GLN A 8 -7.11 -42.72 -4.17
CA GLN A 8 -6.62 -42.30 -5.49
C GLN A 8 -6.33 -43.34 -6.57
N ASN A 9 -6.91 -43.10 -7.76
CA ASN A 9 -6.12 -42.95 -8.98
C ASN A 9 -6.97 -42.31 -10.08
N VAL A 10 -6.72 -41.03 -10.47
CA VAL A 10 -6.41 -40.73 -11.87
C VAL A 10 -5.73 -39.36 -12.05
N SER A 11 -4.47 -39.50 -12.45
CA SER A 11 -3.57 -38.69 -13.27
C SER A 11 -4.04 -37.35 -13.89
N PHE A 12 -3.16 -36.36 -13.72
CA PHE A 12 -3.10 -35.05 -14.38
C PHE A 12 -2.89 -35.13 -15.90
N THR A 13 -3.67 -34.35 -16.66
CA THR A 13 -3.30 -33.86 -17.99
C THR A 13 -3.77 -32.42 -18.19
N GLY A 14 -2.83 -31.47 -18.18
CA GLY A 14 -2.96 -30.17 -18.87
C GLY A 14 -3.74 -29.05 -18.18
N SER A 15 -3.05 -27.91 -18.00
CA SER A 15 -3.55 -26.55 -17.81
C SER A 15 -3.99 -26.12 -16.40
N SER A 16 -3.19 -25.21 -15.85
CA SER A 16 -3.39 -24.25 -14.74
C SER A 16 -4.60 -24.43 -13.81
N ASN A 17 -4.29 -24.72 -12.54
CA ASN A 17 -5.22 -24.79 -11.43
C ASN A 17 -5.93 -23.45 -11.15
N VAL A 18 -7.26 -23.42 -11.29
CA VAL A 18 -8.17 -22.68 -10.40
C VAL A 18 -9.31 -23.63 -10.05
N SER A 19 -9.27 -24.19 -8.84
CA SER A 19 -10.39 -24.99 -8.32
C SER A 19 -11.54 -24.04 -7.98
N VAL A 20 -12.57 -24.03 -8.84
CA VAL A 20 -13.86 -23.43 -8.56
C VAL A 20 -14.66 -24.43 -7.72
N GLY A 21 -14.69 -24.22 -6.41
CA GLY A 21 -15.54 -24.97 -5.48
C GLY A 21 -16.71 -24.11 -5.02
N ASN A 22 -17.90 -24.43 -5.54
CA ASN A 22 -19.25 -24.21 -5.00
C ASN A 22 -19.59 -22.81 -4.46
N ILE A 23 -20.19 -21.98 -5.33
CA ILE A 23 -20.92 -20.79 -4.90
C ILE A 23 -22.36 -21.22 -4.58
N GLU A 24 -22.63 -21.54 -3.32
CA GLU A 24 -24.00 -21.61 -2.82
C GLU A 24 -24.50 -20.18 -2.59
N HIS A 25 -25.49 -19.78 -3.39
CA HIS A 25 -26.14 -18.49 -3.27
C HIS A 25 -27.20 -18.57 -2.17
N GLN A 26 -26.88 -18.07 -0.97
CA GLN A 26 -27.85 -17.89 0.10
C GLN A 26 -27.99 -16.39 0.41
N VAL A 27 -29.08 -15.81 -0.09
CA VAL A 27 -29.48 -14.43 0.25
C VAL A 27 -30.22 -14.49 1.59
N VAL A 28 -29.61 -13.96 2.66
CA VAL A 28 -30.28 -13.77 3.95
C VAL A 28 -30.14 -12.30 4.35
N GLY A 29 -31.30 -11.67 4.56
CA GLY A 29 -31.45 -10.26 4.86
C GLY A 29 -30.86 -9.83 6.21
N GLY A 30 -30.72 -8.51 6.33
CA GLY A 30 -30.12 -7.85 7.48
C GLY A 30 -28.63 -7.59 7.24
N ASP A 31 -28.32 -6.83 6.19
CA ASP A 31 -26.98 -6.28 5.99
C ASP A 31 -26.75 -5.18 7.04
N SER A 32 -26.59 -5.60 8.29
CA SER A 32 -25.73 -4.86 9.20
C SER A 32 -24.33 -5.15 8.69
N ILE A 33 -23.86 -4.28 7.79
CA ILE A 33 -22.43 -4.13 7.54
C ILE A 33 -21.85 -3.69 8.88
N ASP A 34 -21.46 -4.67 9.67
CA ASP A 34 -20.66 -4.44 10.84
C ASP A 34 -19.32 -3.92 10.31
N MET A 35 -19.18 -2.59 10.28
CA MET A 35 -17.94 -1.85 9.96
C MET A 35 -16.81 -2.16 10.95
N SER A 36 -16.87 -3.29 11.65
CA SER A 36 -15.82 -3.82 12.50
C SER A 36 -14.77 -4.65 11.72
N GLY A 37 -15.00 -4.94 10.42
CA GLY A 37 -14.17 -5.84 9.61
C GLY A 37 -13.19 -5.23 8.60
N ASP A 38 -13.31 -3.94 8.24
CA ASP A 38 -12.60 -3.32 7.10
C ASP A 38 -11.14 -2.88 7.39
N PHE A 39 -10.70 -2.98 8.65
CA PHE A 39 -9.34 -2.55 9.03
C PHE A 39 -8.24 -3.43 8.42
N ARG A 40 -8.55 -4.71 8.18
CA ARG A 40 -7.64 -5.60 7.46
C ARG A 40 -7.51 -5.20 5.99
N GLY A 41 -8.59 -4.69 5.38
CA GLY A 41 -8.58 -4.20 4.00
C GLY A 41 -7.71 -2.94 3.84
N ALA A 42 -7.89 -1.96 4.72
CA ALA A 42 -7.09 -0.74 4.73
C ALA A 42 -5.59 -1.00 4.94
N ASN A 43 -5.22 -1.89 5.88
CA ASN A 43 -3.81 -2.25 6.09
C ASN A 43 -3.19 -3.00 4.90
N VAL A 44 -3.94 -3.88 4.23
CA VAL A 44 -3.48 -4.55 2.99
C VAL A 44 -3.30 -3.54 1.87
N ASN A 45 -4.17 -2.52 1.77
CA ASN A 45 -4.07 -1.50 0.74
C ASN A 45 -2.85 -0.58 0.95
N VAL A 46 -2.61 -0.12 2.18
CA VAL A 46 -1.43 0.68 2.56
C VAL A 46 -0.14 -0.05 2.15
N LYS A 47 0.00 -1.31 2.58
CA LYS A 47 1.19 -2.11 2.28
C LYS A 47 1.39 -2.31 0.77
N SER A 48 0.31 -2.57 0.04
CA SER A 48 0.36 -2.77 -1.41
C SER A 48 0.82 -1.49 -2.14
N LYS A 49 0.30 -0.33 -1.75
CA LYS A 49 0.69 0.98 -2.30
C LYS A 49 2.16 1.30 -2.04
N LEU A 50 2.64 1.09 -0.81
CA LEU A 50 4.04 1.38 -0.46
C LEU A 50 5.02 0.36 -1.07
N THR A 51 4.59 -0.89 -1.24
CA THR A 51 5.34 -1.90 -1.99
C THR A 51 5.46 -1.51 -3.46
N ASN A 52 4.35 -1.07 -4.08
CA ASN A 52 4.36 -0.58 -5.46
C ASN A 52 5.30 0.63 -5.62
N ALA A 53 5.24 1.60 -4.71
CA ALA A 53 6.16 2.74 -4.70
C ALA A 53 7.64 2.28 -4.64
N SER A 54 7.95 1.31 -3.76
CA SER A 54 9.29 0.74 -3.63
C SER A 54 9.76 0.02 -4.90
N GLN A 55 8.85 -0.69 -5.59
CA GLN A 55 9.13 -1.34 -6.88
C GLN A 55 9.41 -0.33 -7.98
N ILE A 56 8.60 0.73 -8.07
CA ILE A 56 8.79 1.83 -9.03
C ILE A 56 10.18 2.46 -8.85
N ILE A 57 10.57 2.78 -7.61
CA ILE A 57 11.91 3.33 -7.29
C ILE A 57 13.00 2.37 -7.75
N GLY A 58 12.85 1.07 -7.45
CA GLY A 58 13.81 0.04 -7.84
C GLY A 58 14.04 0.01 -9.35
N GLN A 59 12.95 0.12 -10.12
CA GLN A 59 12.97 0.05 -11.59
C GLN A 59 13.33 1.37 -12.27
N SER A 60 13.21 2.52 -11.59
CA SER A 60 13.44 3.83 -12.22
C SER A 60 14.91 4.01 -12.63
N PRO A 61 15.21 4.24 -13.93
CA PRO A 61 16.58 4.49 -14.38
C PRO A 61 17.06 5.91 -14.03
N ASN A 62 16.14 6.83 -13.75
CA ASN A 62 16.41 8.26 -13.58
C ASN A 62 16.77 8.65 -12.13
N ILE A 63 16.61 7.72 -11.19
CA ILE A 63 16.89 7.92 -9.77
C ILE A 63 18.25 7.30 -9.42
N THR A 64 19.13 8.07 -8.78
CA THR A 64 20.45 7.58 -8.37
C THR A 64 20.35 6.49 -7.29
N PRO A 65 21.29 5.54 -7.21
CA PRO A 65 21.25 4.45 -6.22
C PRO A 65 21.11 4.95 -4.78
N SER A 66 21.86 5.99 -4.39
CA SER A 66 21.79 6.56 -3.04
C SER A 66 20.43 7.21 -2.73
N THR A 67 19.75 7.79 -3.73
CA THR A 67 18.40 8.32 -3.54
C THR A 67 17.36 7.21 -3.50
N LYS A 68 17.54 6.13 -4.27
CA LYS A 68 16.69 4.93 -4.19
C LYS A 68 16.70 4.33 -2.79
N GLU A 69 17.88 4.10 -2.24
CA GLU A 69 18.04 3.55 -0.88
C GLU A 69 17.34 4.41 0.17
N LYS A 70 17.54 5.73 0.12
CA LYS A 70 16.89 6.67 1.04
C LYS A 70 15.37 6.68 0.90
N LEU A 71 14.85 6.68 -0.33
CA LEU A 71 13.40 6.64 -0.57
C LEU A 71 12.81 5.31 -0.08
N GLN A 72 13.48 4.19 -0.32
CA GLN A 72 13.05 2.88 0.17
C GLN A 72 13.03 2.81 1.70
N GLU A 73 14.06 3.34 2.37
CA GLU A 73 14.09 3.43 3.83
C GLU A 73 12.92 4.28 4.36
N LEU A 74 12.67 5.44 3.75
CA LEU A 74 11.57 6.33 4.15
C LEU A 74 10.20 5.68 3.93
N LEU A 75 9.99 4.98 2.81
CA LEU A 75 8.74 4.27 2.53
C LEU A 75 8.53 3.09 3.48
N GLN A 76 9.59 2.35 3.81
CA GLN A 76 9.51 1.26 4.78
C GLN A 76 9.17 1.79 6.18
N ARG A 77 9.77 2.90 6.58
CA ARG A 77 9.43 3.57 7.85
C ARG A 77 7.99 4.08 7.81
N LEU A 78 7.55 4.65 6.69
CA LEU A 78 6.17 5.08 6.52
C LEU A 78 5.19 3.91 6.68
N ASP A 79 5.48 2.74 6.10
CA ASP A 79 4.66 1.52 6.25
C ASP A 79 4.55 1.10 7.72
N LEU A 80 5.68 1.02 8.43
CA LEU A 80 5.71 0.63 9.84
C LEU A 80 4.93 1.60 10.75
N GLU A 81 4.99 2.90 10.47
CA GLU A 81 4.23 3.90 11.22
C GLU A 81 2.73 3.81 10.88
N LEU A 82 2.37 3.69 9.60
CA LEU A 82 0.97 3.62 9.18
C LEU A 82 0.28 2.32 9.64
N GLN A 83 1.01 1.22 9.84
CA GLN A 83 0.47 -0.01 10.44
C GLN A 83 0.05 0.16 11.90
N GLN A 84 0.56 1.18 12.59
CA GLN A 84 0.17 1.53 13.95
C GLN A 84 -1.07 2.45 14.00
N ALA A 85 -1.59 2.85 12.83
CA ALA A 85 -2.76 3.72 12.77
C ALA A 85 -3.97 3.02 13.42
N PRO A 86 -4.69 3.71 14.31
CA PRO A 86 -5.92 3.18 14.84
C PRO A 86 -6.93 3.05 13.71
N SER A 87 -7.91 2.20 13.96
CA SER A 87 -8.96 1.83 13.03
C SER A 87 -9.72 3.07 12.50
N GLN A 88 -9.96 4.06 13.36
CA GLN A 88 -10.59 5.35 13.07
C GLN A 88 -9.77 6.25 12.13
N LYS A 89 -8.48 5.96 11.94
CA LYS A 89 -7.55 6.70 11.08
C LYS A 89 -7.09 5.90 9.86
N ALA A 90 -7.74 4.76 9.59
CA ALA A 90 -7.41 3.89 8.48
C ALA A 90 -7.52 4.60 7.12
N SER A 91 -8.55 5.45 6.94
CA SER A 91 -8.74 6.24 5.72
C SER A 91 -7.63 7.27 5.52
N GLU A 92 -7.20 7.96 6.58
CA GLU A 92 -6.08 8.89 6.53
C GLU A 92 -4.76 8.17 6.26
N ALA A 93 -4.53 7.01 6.87
CA ALA A 93 -3.35 6.19 6.59
C ALA A 93 -3.31 5.73 5.13
N ASP A 94 -4.46 5.30 4.58
CA ASP A 94 -4.59 4.92 3.17
C ASP A 94 -4.33 6.09 2.22
N ALA A 95 -4.82 7.29 2.56
CA ALA A 95 -4.56 8.51 1.80
C ALA A 95 -3.06 8.87 1.79
N VAL A 96 -2.39 8.78 2.94
CA VAL A 96 -0.93 9.00 3.03
C VAL A 96 -0.18 8.01 2.16
N ALA A 97 -0.51 6.72 2.23
CA ALA A 97 0.12 5.69 1.41
C ALA A 97 -0.11 5.91 -0.09
N SER A 98 -1.33 6.31 -0.48
CA SER A 98 -1.69 6.60 -1.87
C SER A 98 -0.88 7.77 -2.41
N LEU A 99 -0.82 8.87 -1.66
CA LEU A 99 -0.10 10.07 -2.07
C LEU A 99 1.41 9.85 -2.10
N ALA A 100 1.95 9.04 -1.20
CA ALA A 100 3.37 8.65 -1.24
C ALA A 100 3.69 7.83 -2.50
N ASN A 101 2.83 6.87 -2.84
CA ASN A 101 2.94 6.11 -4.08
C ASN A 101 2.86 7.00 -5.32
N ASP A 102 1.87 7.89 -5.38
CA ASP A 102 1.68 8.79 -6.52
C ASP A 102 2.83 9.76 -6.69
N LEU A 103 3.40 10.25 -5.58
CA LEU A 103 4.55 11.15 -5.58
C LEU A 103 5.77 10.46 -6.20
N VAL A 104 6.04 9.23 -5.76
CA VAL A 104 7.14 8.40 -6.26
C VAL A 104 6.93 8.02 -7.72
N SER A 105 5.70 7.67 -8.09
CA SER A 105 5.33 7.36 -9.48
C SER A 105 5.64 8.55 -10.39
N LYS A 106 5.17 9.75 -10.04
CA LYS A 106 5.42 10.97 -10.82
C LYS A 106 6.90 11.34 -10.90
N ALA A 107 7.65 11.13 -9.82
CA ALA A 107 9.08 11.37 -9.79
C ALA A 107 9.88 10.40 -10.67
N SER A 108 9.31 9.22 -10.94
CA SER A 108 9.95 8.14 -11.70
C SER A 108 9.56 8.16 -13.19
N GLU A 109 8.67 9.06 -13.60
CA GLU A 109 8.32 9.29 -15.01
C GLU A 109 9.55 9.74 -15.81
N ASP A 110 9.55 9.51 -17.12
CA ASP A 110 10.65 9.93 -18.01
C ASP A 110 10.84 11.45 -18.04
N GLN A 111 9.74 12.19 -17.90
CA GLN A 111 9.73 13.65 -17.78
C GLN A 111 8.86 14.05 -16.59
N PRO A 112 9.44 14.06 -15.38
CA PRO A 112 8.72 14.42 -14.17
C PRO A 112 8.13 15.84 -14.27
N ASN A 113 6.85 15.99 -13.97
CA ASN A 113 6.22 17.31 -13.91
C ASN A 113 6.40 17.93 -12.50
N PRO A 114 7.26 18.95 -12.33
CA PRO A 114 7.58 19.50 -11.00
C PRO A 114 6.37 20.14 -10.32
N THR A 115 5.44 20.71 -11.09
CA THR A 115 4.19 21.27 -10.56
C THR A 115 3.31 20.17 -9.98
N MET A 116 3.15 19.06 -10.69
CA MET A 116 2.36 17.92 -10.20
C MET A 116 3.01 17.25 -9.00
N ILE A 117 4.34 17.14 -8.99
CA ILE A 117 5.10 16.61 -7.85
C ILE A 117 4.92 17.50 -6.62
N LYS A 118 4.95 18.83 -6.79
CA LYS A 118 4.68 19.77 -5.70
C LYS A 118 3.26 19.59 -5.16
N ILE A 119 2.25 19.55 -6.02
CA ILE A 119 0.85 19.37 -5.62
C ILE A 119 0.67 18.07 -4.82
N VAL A 120 1.20 16.96 -5.33
CA VAL A 120 1.09 15.66 -4.65
C VAL A 120 1.91 15.65 -3.36
N GLY A 121 3.08 16.27 -3.33
CA GLY A 121 3.91 16.41 -2.13
C GLY A 121 3.23 17.24 -1.04
N GLU A 122 2.55 18.32 -1.40
CA GLU A 122 1.72 19.12 -0.48
C GLU A 122 0.50 18.32 0.00
N GLY A 123 -0.16 17.59 -0.89
CA GLY A 123 -1.23 16.66 -0.54
C GLY A 123 -0.78 15.61 0.47
N LEU A 124 0.37 14.97 0.23
CA LEU A 124 0.97 13.97 1.13
C LEU A 124 1.21 14.56 2.52
N LYS A 125 1.80 15.76 2.59
CA LYS A 125 2.01 16.46 3.86
C LYS A 125 0.70 16.77 4.56
N GLN A 126 -0.34 17.17 3.82
CA GLN A 126 -1.64 17.47 4.39
C GLN A 126 -2.33 16.21 4.93
N ALA A 127 -2.30 15.10 4.19
CA ALA A 127 -2.81 13.82 4.67
C ALA A 127 -2.07 13.36 5.94
N ALA A 128 -0.74 13.52 5.97
CA ALA A 128 0.07 13.20 7.12
C ALA A 128 -0.24 14.06 8.35
N LYS A 129 -0.58 15.35 8.17
CA LYS A 129 -1.05 16.22 9.27
C LYS A 129 -2.35 15.72 9.89
N ASN A 130 -3.28 15.17 9.09
CA ASN A 130 -4.58 14.71 9.58
C ASN A 130 -4.49 13.48 10.50
N ILE A 131 -3.36 12.77 10.47
CA ILE A 131 -3.06 11.63 11.35
C ILE A 131 -1.95 11.95 12.36
N ALA A 132 -1.30 13.11 12.27
CA ALA A 132 -0.14 13.48 13.09
C ALA A 132 -0.44 13.60 14.59
N GLU A 133 -1.69 13.85 14.98
CA GLU A 133 -2.11 13.84 16.39
C GLU A 133 -1.96 12.45 17.01
N THR A 134 -2.07 11.39 16.20
CA THR A 134 -1.94 10.00 16.63
C THR A 134 -0.57 9.41 16.27
N LEU A 135 -0.06 9.74 15.08
CA LEU A 135 1.20 9.26 14.54
C LEU A 135 2.08 10.45 14.07
N PRO A 136 2.73 11.18 14.99
CA PRO A 136 3.47 12.41 14.67
C PRO A 136 4.67 12.16 13.74
N THR A 137 5.23 10.96 13.79
CA THR A 137 6.32 10.45 12.94
C THR A 137 5.95 10.42 11.46
N VAL A 138 4.67 10.19 11.12
CA VAL A 138 4.17 10.12 9.73
C VAL A 138 4.39 11.45 9.01
N LEU A 139 4.19 12.58 9.70
CA LEU A 139 4.40 13.91 9.12
C LEU A 139 5.87 14.18 8.82
N ASP A 140 6.78 13.81 9.73
CA ASP A 140 8.22 13.94 9.51
C ASP A 140 8.69 13.10 8.30
N ILE A 141 8.22 11.85 8.20
CA ILE A 141 8.54 10.95 7.09
C ILE A 141 7.97 11.50 5.77
N ALA A 142 6.70 11.92 5.76
CA ALA A 142 6.06 12.53 4.59
C ALA A 142 6.82 13.78 4.09
N ASN A 143 7.29 14.63 5.01
CA ASN A 143 8.11 15.78 4.68
C ASN A 143 9.43 15.36 4.04
N LYS A 144 10.13 14.37 4.60
CA LYS A 144 11.40 13.85 4.07
C LYS A 144 11.23 13.25 2.68
N ILE A 145 10.19 12.46 2.45
CA ILE A 145 9.88 11.89 1.13
C ILE A 145 9.64 13.02 0.12
N SER A 146 8.76 13.97 0.45
CA SER A 146 8.46 15.11 -0.42
C SER A 146 9.69 15.94 -0.76
N SER A 147 10.52 16.26 0.23
CA SER A 147 11.76 17.01 0.01
C SER A 147 12.74 16.24 -0.87
N LEU A 148 12.94 14.95 -0.62
CA LEU A 148 13.86 14.13 -1.40
C LEU A 148 13.40 13.98 -2.85
N VAL A 149 12.10 13.73 -3.07
CA VAL A 149 11.53 13.66 -4.42
C VAL A 149 11.68 15.00 -5.16
N MET A 150 11.52 16.13 -4.46
CA MET A 150 11.65 17.44 -5.09
C MET A 150 13.09 17.78 -5.51
N THR A 151 14.11 17.06 -5.01
CA THR A 151 15.49 17.19 -5.50
C THR A 151 15.76 16.44 -6.81
N LEU A 152 14.81 15.61 -7.26
CA LEU A 152 14.94 14.81 -8.49
C LEU A 152 14.51 15.58 -9.75
N VAL A 153 13.88 16.75 -9.60
CA VAL A 153 13.21 17.51 -10.67
C VAL A 153 13.70 18.94 -10.80
#